data_AF-A0A810Q9Q3-F1
#
_entry.id   AF-A0A810Q9Q3-F1
#
_cell.length_a   1.000
_cell.length_b   1.000
_cell.length_c   1.000
_cell.angle_alpha   90.00
_cell.angle_beta   90.00
_cell.angle_gamma   90.00
#
_symmetry.space_group_name_H-M   'P 1'
#
loop_
_entity.id
_entity.type
_entity.pdbx_description
1 polymer ?
#
loop_
_entity_poly.entity_id
_entity_poly.type
_entity_poly.pdbx_seq_one_letter_code
_entity_poly.pdbx_strand_id
1 'polypeptide(L)'
;MTYINEKHRARFTLAAKNVHRENYALLSALYLLTADQKLWSCCKHHIINGCVFFENIKLNNCTERAYTLYCAAKDLTLGTKHLTVSDLSDADLVPPMLFRTICNAMAIRRFGLTAIKENCHD
;
A
#
# COMPACT_ATOMS: atom_id res chain seq x y z
N MET A 1 -8.24 -10.53 4.32
CA MET A 1 -7.91 -9.12 4.00
C MET A 1 -9.08 -8.49 3.28
N THR A 2 -9.43 -7.24 3.58
CA THR A 2 -10.45 -6.50 2.83
C THR A 2 -9.78 -5.49 1.91
N TYR A 3 -10.09 -5.51 0.62
CA TYR A 3 -9.73 -4.39 -0.26
C TYR A 3 -10.61 -3.20 0.07
N ILE A 4 -10.15 -1.99 -0.25
CA ILE A 4 -10.97 -0.77 -0.08
C ILE A 4 -12.24 -0.89 -0.92
N ASN A 5 -12.10 -1.42 -2.13
CA ASN A 5 -13.17 -1.73 -3.07
C ASN A 5 -12.66 -2.66 -4.18
N GLU A 6 -13.56 -3.04 -5.09
CA GLU A 6 -13.27 -3.81 -6.29
C GLU A 6 -12.14 -3.21 -7.14
N LYS A 7 -12.16 -1.89 -7.36
CA LYS A 7 -11.16 -1.19 -8.17
C LYS A 7 -9.76 -1.27 -7.54
N HIS A 8 -9.66 -1.21 -6.22
CA HIS A 8 -8.41 -1.45 -5.51
C HIS A 8 -7.95 -2.90 -5.71
N ARG A 9 -8.82 -3.90 -5.53
CA ARG A 9 -8.46 -5.31 -5.78
C ARG A 9 -7.91 -5.51 -7.19
N ALA A 10 -8.64 -5.08 -8.21
CA ALA A 10 -8.23 -5.25 -9.60
C ALA A 10 -6.84 -4.64 -9.89
N ARG A 11 -6.56 -3.44 -9.37
CA ARG A 11 -5.26 -2.78 -9.55
C ARG A 11 -4.14 -3.50 -8.80
N PHE A 12 -4.39 -3.91 -7.56
CA PHE A 12 -3.43 -4.68 -6.78
C PHE A 12 -3.08 -6.00 -7.46
N THR A 13 -4.09 -6.79 -7.84
CA THR A 13 -3.89 -8.09 -8.51
C THR A 13 -3.10 -7.93 -9.80
N LEU A 14 -3.40 -6.90 -10.60
CA LEU A 14 -2.66 -6.63 -11.84
C LEU A 14 -1.19 -6.25 -11.55
N ALA A 15 -0.95 -5.37 -10.57
CA ALA A 15 0.39 -4.92 -10.22
C ALA A 15 1.24 -6.05 -9.58
N ALA A 16 0.61 -6.94 -8.81
CA ALA A 16 1.27 -8.04 -8.12
C ALA A 16 1.47 -9.29 -9.00
N LYS A 17 0.88 -9.36 -10.20
CA LYS A 17 0.84 -10.57 -11.05
C LYS A 17 2.21 -11.20 -11.29
N ASN A 18 3.23 -10.38 -11.51
CA ASN A 18 4.60 -10.83 -11.83
C ASN A 18 5.57 -10.63 -10.66
N VAL A 19 5.07 -10.39 -9.46
CA VAL A 19 5.88 -10.20 -8.27
C VAL A 19 6.09 -11.55 -7.58
N HIS A 20 7.34 -11.85 -7.22
CA HIS A 20 7.65 -13.03 -6.40
C HIS A 20 6.83 -13.00 -5.12
N ARG A 21 6.18 -14.13 -4.79
CA ARG A 21 5.25 -14.19 -3.65
C ARG A 21 5.95 -13.94 -2.32
N GLU A 22 7.25 -14.21 -2.26
CA GLU A 22 8.15 -14.02 -1.12
C GLU A 22 8.60 -12.56 -0.95
N ASN A 23 8.38 -11.70 -1.96
CA ASN A 23 8.70 -10.28 -1.88
C ASN A 23 7.59 -9.51 -1.13
N TYR A 24 7.46 -9.79 0.16
CA TYR A 24 6.45 -9.19 1.04
C TYR A 24 6.60 -7.67 1.15
N ALA A 25 7.83 -7.14 0.97
CA ALA A 25 8.09 -5.71 0.92
C ALA A 25 7.32 -5.05 -0.23
N LEU A 26 7.53 -5.57 -1.44
CA LEU A 26 6.91 -5.03 -2.63
C LEU A 26 5.41 -5.26 -2.64
N LEU A 27 4.94 -6.44 -2.22
CA LEU A 27 3.51 -6.74 -2.14
C LEU A 27 2.80 -5.81 -1.15
N SER A 28 3.40 -5.53 0.01
CA SER A 28 2.89 -4.55 0.96
C SER A 28 2.82 -3.15 0.37
N ALA A 29 3.88 -2.70 -0.32
CA ALA A 29 3.90 -1.40 -0.97
C ALA A 29 2.84 -1.30 -2.08
N LEU A 30 2.75 -2.30 -2.94
CA LEU A 30 1.76 -2.34 -4.02
C LEU A 30 0.33 -2.24 -3.49
N TYR A 31 0.03 -2.92 -2.37
CA TYR A 31 -1.28 -2.82 -1.75
C TYR A 31 -1.61 -1.38 -1.32
N LEU A 32 -0.65 -0.63 -0.77
CA LEU A 32 -0.87 0.77 -0.41
C LEU A 32 -0.90 1.71 -1.63
N LEU A 33 0.01 1.52 -2.58
CA LEU A 33 0.14 2.40 -3.75
C LEU A 33 -1.02 2.23 -4.74
N THR A 34 -1.66 1.07 -4.77
CA THR A 34 -2.85 0.80 -5.61
C THR A 34 -4.17 1.13 -4.92
N ALA A 35 -4.17 1.54 -3.65
CA ALA A 35 -5.37 1.95 -2.93
C ALA A 35 -6.02 3.21 -3.55
N ASP A 36 -5.22 4.16 -4.04
CA ASP A 36 -5.67 5.39 -4.69
C ASP A 36 -5.24 5.45 -6.17
N GLN A 37 -6.09 5.98 -7.05
CA GLN A 37 -5.85 5.97 -8.50
C GLN A 37 -4.81 7.01 -8.94
N LYS A 38 -4.83 8.19 -8.32
CA LYS A 38 -3.86 9.24 -8.62
C LYS A 38 -2.50 8.81 -8.10
N LEU A 39 -2.45 8.29 -6.87
CA LEU A 39 -1.23 7.72 -6.28
C LEU A 39 -0.63 6.62 -7.18
N TRP A 40 -1.45 5.65 -7.59
CA TRP A 40 -0.97 4.58 -8.47
C TRP A 40 -0.39 5.10 -9.78
N SER A 41 -1.02 6.11 -10.36
CA SER A 41 -0.57 6.74 -11.61
C SER A 41 0.80 7.41 -11.44
N CYS A 42 1.06 8.03 -10.29
CA CYS A 42 2.36 8.60 -9.94
C CYS A 42 3.44 7.54 -9.71
N CYS A 43 3.09 6.35 -9.20
CA CYS A 43 4.08 5.39 -8.71
C CYS A 43 4.42 4.27 -9.69
N LYS A 44 3.48 3.87 -10.56
CA LYS A 44 3.58 2.63 -11.37
C LYS A 44 4.83 2.54 -12.26
N HIS A 45 5.34 3.67 -12.72
CA HIS A 45 6.54 3.74 -13.58
C HIS A 45 7.85 3.74 -12.79
N HIS A 46 7.80 3.84 -11.47
CA HIS A 46 8.95 3.81 -10.57
C HIS A 46 9.12 2.46 -9.87
N ILE A 47 8.47 1.41 -10.40
CA ILE A 47 8.59 0.05 -9.92
C ILE A 47 9.38 -0.74 -10.96
N ILE A 48 10.63 -1.08 -10.63
CA ILE A 48 11.58 -1.67 -11.55
C ILE A 48 12.27 -2.83 -10.83
N ASN A 49 12.39 -3.98 -11.49
CA ASN A 49 13.10 -5.16 -11.00
C ASN A 49 12.68 -5.60 -9.57
N GLY A 50 11.38 -5.52 -9.25
CA GLY A 50 10.87 -5.95 -7.95
C GLY A 50 11.09 -4.95 -6.80
N CYS A 51 11.47 -3.71 -7.11
CA CYS A 51 11.71 -2.65 -6.14
C CYS A 51 10.92 -1.38 -6.49
N VAL A 52 10.51 -0.62 -5.48
CA VAL A 52 9.89 0.70 -5.65
C VAL A 52 10.94 1.78 -5.39
N PHE A 53 11.17 2.66 -6.36
CA PHE A 53 12.12 3.76 -6.28
C PHE A 53 11.45 5.02 -5.73
N PHE A 54 11.18 5.04 -4.43
CA PHE A 54 10.43 6.10 -3.76
C PHE A 54 11.00 7.50 -3.98
N GLU A 55 12.32 7.67 -3.95
CA GLU A 55 12.96 8.99 -4.11
C GLU A 55 12.71 9.66 -5.47
N ASN A 56 12.28 8.87 -6.47
CA ASN A 56 11.98 9.37 -7.81
C ASN A 56 10.50 9.73 -8.00
N ILE A 57 9.63 9.44 -7.03
CA ILE A 57 8.19 9.61 -7.14
C ILE A 57 7.80 11.05 -6.80
N LYS A 58 7.09 11.70 -7.71
CA LYS A 58 6.50 13.03 -7.50
C LYS A 58 4.98 12.91 -7.35
N LEU A 59 4.48 13.25 -6.16
CA LEU A 59 3.06 13.15 -5.80
C LEU A 59 2.24 14.38 -6.22
N ASN A 60 2.38 14.79 -7.48
CA ASN A 60 1.67 15.96 -8.00
C ASN A 60 0.15 15.76 -7.91
N ASN A 61 -0.57 16.73 -7.34
CA ASN A 61 -2.04 16.73 -7.22
C ASN A 61 -2.64 15.50 -6.47
N CYS A 62 -1.88 14.91 -5.55
CA CYS A 62 -2.37 13.87 -4.65
C CYS A 62 -3.12 14.46 -3.45
N THR A 63 -4.07 13.71 -2.90
CA THR A 63 -4.76 14.07 -1.66
C THR A 63 -3.89 13.76 -0.45
N GLU A 64 -4.20 14.35 0.70
CA GLU A 64 -3.53 14.03 1.98
C GLU A 64 -3.62 12.53 2.33
N ARG A 65 -4.74 11.88 2.00
CA ARG A 65 -4.90 10.43 2.15
C ARG A 65 -3.94 9.65 1.25
N ALA A 66 -3.77 10.07 0.00
CA ALA A 66 -2.81 9.47 -0.92
C ALA A 66 -1.36 9.67 -0.45
N TYR A 67 -1.05 10.85 0.12
CA TYR A 67 0.25 11.12 0.73
C TYR A 67 0.51 10.20 1.94
N THR A 68 -0.47 10.03 2.81
CA THR A 68 -0.39 9.13 3.97
C THR A 68 -0.14 7.68 3.54
N LEU A 69 -0.86 7.19 2.52
CA LEU A 69 -0.62 5.85 1.93
C LEU A 69 0.80 5.70 1.39
N TYR A 70 1.31 6.74 0.73
CA TYR A 70 2.68 6.76 0.22
C TYR A 70 3.71 6.70 1.35
N CYS A 71 3.54 7.51 2.40
CA CYS A 71 4.40 7.49 3.58
C CYS A 71 4.41 6.11 4.24
N ALA A 72 3.24 5.50 4.44
CA ALA A 72 3.13 4.13 4.95
C ALA A 72 3.86 3.12 4.06
N ALA A 73 3.74 3.24 2.73
CA ALA A 73 4.42 2.35 1.80
C ALA A 73 5.93 2.49 1.89
N LYS A 74 6.44 3.73 1.97
CA LYS A 74 7.86 4.04 2.10
C LYS A 74 8.42 3.54 3.44
N ASP A 75 7.71 3.74 4.53
CA ASP A 75 8.12 3.27 5.86
C ASP A 75 8.17 1.74 5.94
N LEU A 76 7.15 1.04 5.41
CA LEU A 76 7.13 -0.43 5.44
C LEU A 76 8.19 -1.07 4.53
N THR A 77 8.63 -0.38 3.48
CA THR A 77 9.66 -0.90 2.55
C THR A 77 11.08 -0.54 2.97
N LEU A 78 11.32 0.72 3.34
CA LEU A 78 12.66 1.27 3.58
C LEU A 78 12.98 1.45 5.07
N GLY A 79 12.01 1.27 5.97
CA GLY A 79 12.21 1.48 7.41
C GLY A 79 12.35 2.96 7.80
N THR A 80 11.82 3.86 6.97
CA THR A 80 11.79 5.30 7.28
C THR A 80 10.76 5.62 8.38
N LYS A 81 10.71 6.88 8.81
CA LYS A 81 9.87 7.33 9.94
C LYS A 81 8.96 8.49 9.53
N HIS A 82 8.17 8.32 8.47
CA HIS A 82 7.21 9.35 8.02
C HIS A 82 5.88 9.26 8.77
N LEU A 83 5.50 8.09 9.28
CA LEU A 83 4.33 7.87 10.13
C LEU A 83 4.74 7.36 11.51
N THR A 84 4.27 8.05 12.54
CA THR A 84 4.42 7.66 13.93
C THR A 84 3.16 6.95 14.44
N VAL A 85 3.25 6.33 15.62
CA VAL A 85 2.07 5.74 16.28
C VAL A 85 1.05 6.82 16.63
N SER A 86 1.49 8.03 16.98
CA SER A 86 0.61 9.17 17.23
C SER A 86 -0.20 9.53 15.98
N ASP A 87 0.45 9.59 14.82
CA ASP A 87 -0.23 9.84 13.54
C ASP A 87 -1.27 8.77 13.23
N LEU A 88 -0.95 7.50 13.48
CA LEU A 88 -1.88 6.37 13.29
C LEU A 88 -3.07 6.40 14.27
N SER A 89 -2.93 7.03 15.43
CA SER A 89 -3.98 7.16 16.44
C SER A 89 -4.87 8.39 16.24
N ASP A 90 -4.44 9.34 15.42
CA ASP A 90 -5.20 10.53 15.07
C ASP A 90 -6.24 10.19 13.98
N ALA A 91 -7.52 10.24 14.35
CA ALA A 91 -8.62 9.90 13.44
C ALA A 91 -8.91 10.96 12.37
N ASP A 92 -8.45 12.20 12.58
CA ASP A 92 -8.57 13.28 11.61
C ASP A 92 -7.52 13.12 10.50
N LEU A 93 -6.29 12.77 10.88
CA LEU A 93 -5.20 12.48 9.94
C LEU A 93 -5.34 11.10 9.28
N VAL A 94 -5.63 10.07 10.07
CA VAL A 94 -5.76 8.67 9.64
C VAL A 94 -7.15 8.14 9.99
N PRO A 95 -8.15 8.39 9.13
CA PRO A 95 -9.51 7.88 9.35
C PRO A 95 -9.54 6.34 9.43
N PRO A 96 -10.56 5.74 10.07
CA PRO A 96 -10.61 4.28 10.30
C PRO A 96 -10.42 3.41 9.05
N MET A 97 -10.91 3.86 7.90
CA MET A 97 -10.71 3.16 6.62
C MET A 97 -9.25 3.15 6.17
N LEU A 98 -8.54 4.28 6.35
CA LEU A 98 -7.13 4.42 6.01
C LEU A 98 -6.26 3.62 6.98
N PHE A 99 -6.54 3.70 8.28
CA PHE A 99 -5.89 2.89 9.30
C PHE A 99 -6.00 1.40 8.98
N ARG A 100 -7.21 0.90 8.65
CA ARG A 100 -7.43 -0.50 8.25
C ARG A 100 -6.60 -0.88 7.02
N THR A 101 -6.48 0.00 6.02
CA THR A 101 -5.64 -0.24 4.84
C THR A 101 -4.16 -0.36 5.23
N ILE A 102 -3.67 0.50 6.12
CA ILE A 102 -2.29 0.44 6.62
C ILE A 102 -2.05 -0.85 7.40
N CYS A 103 -2.96 -1.26 8.30
CA CYS A 103 -2.85 -2.54 9.02
C CYS A 103 -2.83 -3.75 8.08
N ASN A 104 -3.65 -3.75 7.03
CA ASN A 104 -3.63 -4.82 6.02
C ASN A 104 -2.27 -4.89 5.31
N ALA A 105 -1.67 -3.75 4.97
CA ALA A 105 -0.34 -3.70 4.39
C ALA A 105 0.73 -4.23 5.36
N MET A 106 0.67 -3.83 6.64
CA MET A 106 1.54 -4.37 7.69
C MET A 106 1.42 -5.90 7.81
N ALA A 107 0.20 -6.44 7.70
CA ALA A 107 -0.03 -7.88 7.72
C ALA A 107 0.60 -8.58 6.50
N ILE A 108 0.45 -8.01 5.29
CA ILE A 108 1.15 -8.52 4.09
C ILE A 108 2.67 -8.48 4.30
N ARG A 109 3.20 -7.38 4.86
CA ARG A 109 4.63 -7.23 5.11
C ARG A 109 5.17 -8.29 6.07
N ARG A 110 4.36 -8.67 7.06
CA ARG A 110 4.74 -9.62 8.12
C ARG A 110 4.54 -11.08 7.74
N PHE A 111 3.45 -11.40 7.03
CA PHE A 111 3.01 -12.77 6.79
C PHE A 111 2.86 -13.13 5.31
N GLY A 112 3.09 -12.18 4.40
CA GLY A 112 2.87 -12.36 2.96
C GLY A 112 1.39 -12.41 2.60
N LEU A 113 1.09 -12.93 1.41
CA LEU A 113 -0.29 -13.02 0.90
C LEU A 113 -1.15 -14.05 1.65
N THR A 114 -0.60 -14.89 2.53
CA THR A 114 -1.42 -15.79 3.36
C THR A 114 -2.22 -15.04 4.43
N ALA A 115 -1.82 -13.79 4.77
CA ALA A 115 -2.68 -12.86 5.53
C ALA A 115 -3.99 -12.51 4.79
N ILE A 116 -4.03 -12.77 3.47
CA ILE A 116 -5.21 -12.60 2.64
C ILE A 116 -6.09 -13.84 2.80
N LYS A 117 -6.92 -13.87 3.84
CA LYS A 117 -8.20 -14.58 3.73
C LYS A 117 -9.02 -13.83 2.68
N GLU A 118 -9.08 -14.35 1.46
CA GLU A 118 -10.22 -14.12 0.58
C GLU A 118 -11.39 -14.84 1.25
N ASN A 119 -12.46 -14.13 1.62
CA ASN A 119 -13.72 -14.82 1.83
C ASN A 119 -14.17 -15.27 0.44
N CYS A 120 -13.73 -16.46 0.02
CA CYS A 120 -14.44 -17.21 -1.00
C CYS A 120 -15.85 -17.43 -0.43
N HIS A 121 -16.81 -16.65 -0.92
CA HIS A 121 -18.17 -17.13 -0.90
C HIS A 121 -18.21 -18.25 -1.94
N ASP A 122 -18.09 -19.48 -1.45
CA ASP A 122 -18.57 -20.67 -2.14
C ASP A 122 -20.09 -20.58 -2.33
#